data_AF-A0A947I9C8-F1
#
_entry.id   AF-A0A947I9C8-F1
#
_cell.length_a   1.000
_cell.length_b   1.000
_cell.length_c   1.000
_cell.angle_alpha   90.00
_cell.angle_beta   90.00
_cell.angle_gamma   90.00
#
_symmetry.space_group_name_H-M   'P 1'
#
loop_
_entity.id
_entity.type
_entity.pdbx_description
1 polymer ?
#
loop_
_entity_poly.entity_id
_entity_poly.type
_entity_poly.pdbx_seq_one_letter_code
_entity_poly.pdbx_strand_id
1 'polypeptide(L)'
;MTPKKLFSNLTGQGNKMMENDDFLPRNEYEMCGFFEDLLFIKTEKFLPEIGPESEELKLKLTDKDAALLDKAGVLNRIFRRWFQTTWLYEGESKHFKGATPRQELTELYPDLENGWDFMSVKLTKSSEQWKVAPRYFSKKWLEEEKNVFEYGLKNLKDRKEGFVEPQLDCEFEVFIDWLSLAEKVARKISPKMKFDNDFVKYLMLFLEMAPANIILNCKMDLTKEKFGKASIELRNYIFYLFKNQARGKDNYWDIDDVFFNCWNILREVDKGLVSYENIIDVGDRAKRIRENKLLQKSAEVLYRLGVAFDRDFLFPLDRYFGGMEVVWSGKQAFLNELAITINLLKKNLKIERNFETEKRFLDIGDIAYDVRYIWFAPSTSFRFLDSIYRYFD
;
A
#
# COMPACT_ATOMS: atom_id res chain seq x y z
N MET A 1 -27.26 47.94 11.50
CA MET A 1 -28.67 47.54 11.67
C MET A 1 -29.30 47.37 10.30
N THR A 2 -30.04 46.27 10.13
CA THR A 2 -30.69 45.72 8.92
C THR A 2 -31.48 46.75 8.09
N PRO A 3 -31.74 46.52 6.78
CA PRO A 3 -32.76 45.53 6.37
C PRO A 3 -32.56 44.74 5.05
N LYS A 4 -33.07 43.51 5.09
CA LYS A 4 -33.71 42.65 4.08
C LYS A 4 -33.96 43.21 2.66
N LYS A 5 -33.58 42.44 1.62
CA LYS A 5 -34.46 41.62 0.72
C LYS A 5 -33.71 41.16 -0.55
N LEU A 6 -34.28 40.12 -1.19
CA LEU A 6 -33.99 39.47 -2.48
C LEU A 6 -33.04 38.26 -2.34
N PHE A 7 -33.43 37.00 -2.57
CA PHE A 7 -34.34 36.48 -3.60
C PHE A 7 -35.22 35.32 -3.12
N SER A 8 -36.42 35.30 -3.67
CA SER A 8 -37.43 34.25 -3.64
C SER A 8 -37.26 33.27 -4.80
N ASN A 9 -37.70 32.03 -4.55
CA ASN A 9 -38.29 31.08 -5.51
C ASN A 9 -37.37 30.42 -6.55
N LEU A 10 -36.89 29.22 -6.20
CA LEU A 10 -36.91 28.04 -7.08
C LEU A 10 -37.17 26.79 -6.21
N THR A 11 -38.40 26.66 -5.72
CA THR A 11 -38.95 25.37 -5.25
C THR A 11 -39.57 24.68 -6.46
N GLY A 12 -39.03 23.50 -6.82
CA GLY A 12 -39.69 22.62 -7.78
C GLY A 12 -38.77 22.04 -8.84
N GLN A 13 -37.80 21.23 -8.43
CA GLN A 13 -37.45 20.00 -9.12
C GLN A 13 -37.02 19.01 -8.05
N GLY A 14 -37.80 17.94 -7.90
CA GLY A 14 -37.64 16.98 -6.84
C GLY A 14 -36.30 16.27 -6.95
N ASN A 15 -35.39 16.58 -6.04
CA ASN A 15 -34.49 15.56 -5.53
C ASN A 15 -35.37 14.59 -4.74
N LYS A 16 -35.82 13.52 -5.41
CA LYS A 16 -36.00 12.26 -4.71
C LYS A 16 -34.64 11.97 -4.06
N MET A 17 -34.53 12.27 -2.78
CA MET A 17 -33.72 11.44 -1.89
C MET A 17 -34.11 10.01 -2.26
N MET A 18 -33.19 9.27 -2.90
CA MET A 18 -33.32 7.83 -2.92
C MET A 18 -33.37 7.46 -1.45
N GLU A 19 -34.54 7.00 -1.00
CA GLU A 19 -34.66 6.25 0.23
C GLU A 19 -33.58 5.17 0.17
N ASN A 20 -32.64 5.23 1.11
CA ASN A 20 -31.63 4.20 1.27
C ASN A 20 -32.36 2.89 1.53
N ASP A 21 -32.48 2.04 0.52
CA ASP A 21 -32.60 0.61 0.74
C ASP A 21 -31.44 0.25 1.67
N ASP A 22 -31.74 -0.27 2.86
CA ASP A 22 -30.76 -0.68 3.86
C ASP A 22 -29.74 -1.63 3.23
N PHE A 23 -28.63 -1.08 2.74
CA PHE A 23 -27.51 -1.86 2.24
C PHE A 23 -27.02 -2.69 3.43
N LEU A 24 -27.13 -4.01 3.41
CA LEU A 24 -26.45 -4.81 4.44
C LEU A 24 -24.95 -4.79 4.14
N PRO A 25 -24.07 -4.66 5.15
CA PRO A 25 -22.64 -4.76 4.92
C PRO A 25 -22.30 -6.11 4.31
N ARG A 26 -21.45 -6.09 3.28
CA ARG A 26 -21.05 -7.28 2.54
C ARG A 26 -20.07 -8.12 3.33
N ASN A 27 -20.25 -9.43 3.27
CA ASN A 27 -19.27 -10.37 3.81
C ASN A 27 -18.05 -10.51 2.90
N GLU A 28 -17.05 -11.25 3.37
CA GLU A 28 -15.76 -11.46 2.71
C GLU A 28 -15.89 -12.12 1.32
N TYR A 29 -16.90 -12.97 1.11
CA TYR A 29 -17.17 -13.61 -0.18
C TYR A 29 -17.75 -12.63 -1.19
N GLU A 30 -18.71 -11.81 -0.75
CA GLU A 30 -19.31 -10.77 -1.58
C GLU A 30 -18.26 -9.73 -1.98
N MET A 31 -17.47 -9.24 -1.02
CA MET A 31 -16.34 -8.35 -1.24
C MET A 31 -15.35 -8.90 -2.27
N CYS A 32 -14.96 -10.16 -2.10
CA CYS A 32 -14.03 -10.82 -3.00
C CYS A 32 -14.63 -10.96 -4.41
N GLY A 33 -15.96 -11.12 -4.54
CA GLY A 33 -16.65 -11.09 -5.82
C GLY A 33 -16.51 -9.75 -6.56
N PHE A 34 -16.59 -8.62 -5.86
CA PHE A 34 -16.36 -7.29 -6.45
C PHE A 34 -14.91 -7.12 -6.91
N PHE A 35 -13.95 -7.55 -6.07
CA PHE A 35 -12.54 -7.54 -6.45
C PHE A 35 -12.26 -8.45 -7.66
N GLU A 36 -12.86 -9.65 -7.71
CA GLU A 36 -12.77 -10.56 -8.85
C GLU A 36 -13.31 -9.92 -10.12
N ASP A 37 -14.52 -9.34 -10.07
CA ASP A 37 -15.13 -8.68 -11.23
C ASP A 37 -14.27 -7.52 -11.75
N LEU A 38 -13.62 -6.78 -10.86
CA LEU A 38 -12.66 -5.74 -11.23
C LEU A 38 -11.37 -6.32 -11.83
N LEU A 39 -10.77 -7.33 -11.19
CA LEU A 39 -9.52 -7.96 -11.62
C LEU A 39 -9.66 -8.59 -13.02
N PHE A 40 -10.78 -9.25 -13.28
CA PHE A 40 -11.07 -9.86 -14.59
C PHE A 40 -11.77 -8.89 -15.56
N ILE A 41 -11.91 -7.62 -15.20
CA ILE A 41 -12.48 -6.53 -16.00
C ILE A 41 -13.83 -6.95 -16.61
N LYS A 42 -14.77 -7.34 -15.73
CA LYS A 42 -16.21 -7.30 -16.00
C LYS A 42 -16.73 -5.89 -15.66
N THR A 43 -16.05 -4.86 -16.17
CA THR A 43 -16.21 -3.44 -15.81
C THR A 43 -17.60 -2.88 -16.10
N GLU A 44 -18.43 -3.60 -16.88
CA GLU A 44 -19.84 -3.29 -17.08
C GLU A 44 -20.60 -3.04 -15.77
N LYS A 45 -20.21 -3.69 -14.66
CA LYS A 45 -20.80 -3.49 -13.33
C LYS A 45 -20.38 -2.19 -12.62
N PHE A 46 -19.25 -1.60 -13.00
CA PHE A 46 -18.67 -0.39 -12.38
C PHE A 46 -18.71 0.84 -13.28
N LEU A 47 -19.17 0.70 -14.53
CA LEU A 47 -19.25 1.76 -15.56
C LEU A 47 -19.72 3.13 -15.03
N PRO A 48 -20.78 3.23 -14.19
CA PRO A 48 -21.26 4.51 -13.68
C PRO A 48 -20.23 5.26 -12.81
N GLU A 49 -19.25 4.58 -12.23
CA GLU A 49 -18.29 5.16 -11.27
C GLU A 49 -16.90 5.37 -11.87
N ILE A 50 -16.53 4.57 -12.87
CA ILE A 50 -15.19 4.58 -13.49
C ILE A 50 -15.12 5.43 -14.76
N GLY A 51 -16.26 5.88 -15.27
CA GLY A 51 -16.35 6.77 -16.43
C GLY A 51 -16.16 6.07 -17.78
N PRO A 52 -16.52 6.74 -18.89
CA PRO A 52 -16.51 6.16 -20.25
C PRO A 52 -15.10 5.84 -20.76
N GLU A 53 -14.05 6.49 -20.24
CA GLU A 53 -12.65 6.21 -20.60
C GLU A 53 -12.22 4.76 -20.28
N SER A 54 -12.93 4.11 -19.36
CA SER A 54 -12.71 2.69 -19.03
C SER A 54 -13.25 1.71 -20.08
N GLU A 55 -14.22 2.11 -20.91
CA GLU A 55 -14.80 1.26 -21.97
C GLU A 55 -13.78 0.96 -23.09
N GLU A 56 -12.81 1.84 -23.28
CA GLU A 56 -11.75 1.68 -24.28
C GLU A 56 -10.70 0.65 -23.83
N LEU A 57 -10.53 0.46 -22.52
CA LEU A 57 -9.52 -0.40 -21.92
C LEU A 57 -9.94 -1.88 -21.89
N LYS A 58 -10.71 -2.41 -22.86
CA LYS A 58 -11.24 -3.81 -22.93
C LYS A 58 -10.19 -4.91 -22.69
N LEU A 59 -9.74 -5.06 -21.46
CA LEU A 59 -8.56 -5.83 -21.08
C LEU A 59 -9.00 -6.96 -20.16
N LYS A 60 -9.68 -7.96 -20.72
CA LYS A 60 -9.98 -9.20 -20.00
C LYS A 60 -8.70 -10.02 -19.81
N LEU A 61 -8.46 -10.50 -18.59
CA LEU A 61 -7.43 -11.52 -18.31
C LEU A 61 -7.88 -12.85 -18.90
N THR A 62 -7.03 -13.48 -19.72
CA THR A 62 -7.19 -14.87 -20.16
C THR A 62 -6.73 -15.83 -19.07
N ASP A 63 -7.04 -17.12 -19.21
CA ASP A 63 -6.53 -18.18 -18.33
C ASP A 63 -5.00 -18.19 -18.22
N LYS A 64 -4.31 -17.84 -19.31
CA LYS A 64 -2.86 -17.72 -19.35
C LYS A 64 -2.39 -16.52 -18.53
N ASP A 65 -3.06 -15.37 -18.68
CA ASP A 65 -2.70 -14.15 -17.95
C ASP A 65 -2.94 -14.32 -16.44
N ALA A 66 -4.03 -15.00 -16.05
CA ALA A 66 -4.33 -15.33 -14.66
C ALA A 66 -3.29 -16.28 -14.04
N ALA A 67 -2.82 -17.29 -14.79
CA ALA A 67 -1.73 -18.15 -14.36
C ALA A 67 -0.41 -17.38 -14.20
N LEU A 68 -0.13 -16.42 -15.07
CA LEU A 68 1.03 -15.54 -14.95
C LEU A 68 0.92 -14.59 -13.76
N LEU A 69 -0.27 -14.05 -13.48
CA LEU A 69 -0.53 -13.21 -12.30
C LEU A 69 -0.32 -13.98 -10.99
N ASP A 70 -0.85 -15.21 -10.92
CA ASP A 70 -0.65 -16.11 -9.78
C ASP A 70 0.85 -16.38 -9.56
N LYS A 71 1.59 -16.70 -10.63
CA LYS A 71 3.04 -16.90 -10.58
C LYS A 71 3.81 -15.63 -10.20
N ALA A 72 3.36 -14.45 -10.65
CA ALA A 72 4.00 -13.17 -10.35
C ALA A 72 3.88 -12.79 -8.87
N GLY A 73 2.82 -13.26 -8.21
CA GLY A 73 2.73 -13.15 -6.77
C GLY A 73 2.27 -11.83 -6.21
N VAL A 74 1.63 -11.03 -7.06
CA VAL A 74 1.25 -9.66 -6.74
C VAL A 74 -0.22 -9.54 -6.39
N LEU A 75 -1.02 -10.61 -6.49
CA LEU A 75 -2.46 -10.60 -6.25
C LEU A 75 -2.84 -9.91 -4.93
N ASN A 76 -2.17 -10.26 -3.84
CA ASN A 76 -2.45 -9.69 -2.52
C ASN A 76 -1.98 -8.24 -2.38
N ARG A 77 -1.04 -7.78 -3.22
CA ARG A 77 -0.64 -6.38 -3.30
C ARG A 77 -1.67 -5.55 -4.06
N ILE A 78 -2.22 -6.09 -5.16
CA ILE A 78 -3.37 -5.51 -5.87
C ILE A 78 -4.56 -5.43 -4.92
N PHE A 79 -4.85 -6.55 -4.22
CA PHE A 79 -5.96 -6.64 -3.29
C PHE A 79 -5.82 -5.65 -2.13
N ARG A 80 -4.63 -5.53 -1.52
CA ARG A 80 -4.34 -4.50 -0.48
C ARG A 80 -4.78 -3.12 -0.97
N ARG A 81 -4.31 -2.72 -2.16
CA ARG A 81 -4.59 -1.39 -2.70
C ARG A 81 -6.07 -1.20 -2.99
N TRP A 82 -6.73 -2.18 -3.59
CA TRP A 82 -8.18 -2.16 -3.82
C TRP A 82 -8.97 -2.04 -2.51
N PHE A 83 -8.61 -2.86 -1.52
CA PHE A 83 -9.31 -3.02 -0.25
C PHE A 83 -9.30 -1.75 0.60
N GLN A 84 -8.33 -0.86 0.39
CA GLN A 84 -8.24 0.41 1.11
C GLN A 84 -8.24 1.63 0.16
N THR A 85 -8.62 1.45 -1.10
CA THR A 85 -8.90 2.58 -2.00
C THR A 85 -10.26 3.17 -1.64
N THR A 86 -10.30 4.49 -1.53
CA THR A 86 -11.52 5.27 -1.41
C THR A 86 -12.19 5.34 -2.77
N TRP A 87 -13.42 4.83 -2.84
CA TRP A 87 -14.18 4.83 -4.09
C TRP A 87 -15.15 6.01 -4.20
N LEU A 88 -15.55 6.56 -3.06
CA LEU A 88 -16.20 7.87 -2.91
C LEU A 88 -15.56 8.63 -1.74
N TYR A 89 -15.23 9.89 -2.00
CA TYR A 89 -14.58 10.77 -1.01
C TYR A 89 -15.50 11.10 0.18
N GLU A 90 -16.82 11.12 -0.05
CA GLU A 90 -17.85 11.39 0.95
C GLU A 90 -18.93 10.30 0.91
N GLY A 91 -18.90 9.37 1.88
CA GLY A 91 -20.03 8.48 2.19
C GLY A 91 -20.00 7.07 1.61
N GLU A 92 -21.17 6.42 1.69
CA GLU A 92 -21.46 5.09 1.14
C GLU A 92 -21.37 5.13 -0.40
N SER A 93 -20.72 4.13 -1.01
CA SER A 93 -20.79 3.96 -2.47
C SER A 93 -22.07 3.25 -2.89
N LYS A 94 -22.43 3.34 -4.18
CA LYS A 94 -23.52 2.54 -4.74
C LYS A 94 -23.24 1.03 -4.68
N HIS A 95 -22.04 0.62 -4.28
CA HIS A 95 -21.56 -0.75 -4.31
C HIS A 95 -21.01 -1.27 -2.96
N PHE A 96 -20.83 -0.44 -1.92
CA PHE A 96 -20.39 -0.82 -0.56
C PHE A 96 -20.57 0.32 0.46
N LYS A 97 -20.81 -0.02 1.73
CA LYS A 97 -20.95 0.94 2.83
C LYS A 97 -19.60 1.44 3.36
N GLY A 98 -19.44 2.74 3.54
CA GLY A 98 -18.17 3.34 3.96
C GLY A 98 -17.24 3.74 2.80
N ALA A 99 -16.16 4.45 3.12
CA ALA A 99 -15.31 5.08 2.11
C ALA A 99 -14.40 4.05 1.40
N THR A 100 -13.97 2.99 2.11
CA THR A 100 -13.16 1.89 1.58
C THR A 100 -13.79 0.52 1.82
N PRO A 101 -13.47 -0.52 1.02
CA PRO A 101 -13.94 -1.88 1.30
C PRO A 101 -13.55 -2.39 2.70
N ARG A 102 -12.36 -2.01 3.20
CA ARG A 102 -11.96 -2.35 4.58
C ARG A 102 -12.91 -1.81 5.63
N GLN A 103 -13.42 -0.60 5.43
CA GLN A 103 -14.33 0.05 6.38
C GLN A 103 -15.71 -0.64 6.39
N GLU A 104 -16.26 -1.01 5.23
CA GLU A 104 -17.50 -1.81 5.18
C GLU A 104 -17.31 -3.12 5.95
N LEU A 105 -16.21 -3.82 5.68
CA LEU A 105 -15.95 -5.14 6.23
C LEU A 105 -15.76 -5.09 7.75
N THR A 106 -15.32 -3.95 8.27
CA THR A 106 -15.20 -3.70 9.72
C THR A 106 -16.56 -3.67 10.43
N GLU A 107 -17.66 -3.37 9.74
CA GLU A 107 -19.01 -3.46 10.33
C GLU A 107 -19.37 -4.91 10.71
N LEU A 108 -18.87 -5.89 9.95
CA LEU A 108 -19.04 -7.32 10.23
C LEU A 108 -17.92 -7.91 11.07
N TYR A 109 -16.69 -7.41 10.91
CA TYR A 109 -15.49 -7.89 11.59
C TYR A 109 -14.76 -6.71 12.27
N PRO A 110 -15.23 -6.27 13.45
CA PRO A 110 -14.71 -5.05 14.10
C PRO A 110 -13.22 -5.13 14.49
N ASP A 111 -12.67 -6.34 14.62
CA ASP A 111 -11.28 -6.55 14.98
C ASP A 111 -10.31 -6.21 13.81
N LEU A 112 -10.79 -6.12 12.55
CA LEU A 112 -10.04 -5.56 11.41
C LEU A 112 -9.57 -4.12 11.64
N GLU A 113 -10.36 -3.34 12.36
CA GLU A 113 -10.11 -1.93 12.62
C GLU A 113 -8.86 -1.67 13.46
N ASN A 114 -8.51 -2.65 14.29
CA ASN A 114 -7.41 -2.56 15.23
C ASN A 114 -6.23 -3.46 14.83
N GLY A 115 -6.31 -4.11 13.67
CA GLY A 115 -5.29 -5.03 13.17
C GLY A 115 -5.28 -6.39 13.88
N TRP A 116 -6.42 -6.76 14.49
CA TRP A 116 -6.58 -8.06 15.16
C TRP A 116 -7.17 -9.14 14.26
N ASP A 117 -7.77 -8.76 13.13
CA ASP A 117 -8.13 -9.65 12.04
C ASP A 117 -7.26 -9.38 10.81
N PHE A 118 -7.13 -10.37 9.93
CA PHE A 118 -6.40 -10.22 8.67
C PHE A 118 -7.17 -10.81 7.49
N MET A 119 -7.08 -10.12 6.35
CA MET A 119 -7.73 -10.52 5.12
C MET A 119 -6.71 -10.66 3.98
N SER A 120 -6.83 -11.75 3.24
CA SER A 120 -6.10 -11.99 2.01
C SER A 120 -6.95 -12.75 1.00
N VAL A 121 -6.38 -12.95 -0.19
CA VAL A 121 -7.05 -13.61 -1.30
C VAL A 121 -6.13 -14.62 -1.98
N LYS A 122 -6.72 -15.60 -2.65
CA LYS A 122 -5.99 -16.60 -3.44
C LYS A 122 -6.64 -16.81 -4.79
N LEU A 123 -5.84 -16.89 -5.85
CA LEU A 123 -6.32 -17.37 -7.14
C LEU A 123 -6.51 -18.89 -7.09
N THR A 124 -7.70 -19.34 -7.46
CA THR A 124 -8.07 -20.76 -7.50
C THR A 124 -8.63 -21.09 -8.87
N LYS A 125 -8.31 -22.28 -9.41
CA LYS A 125 -8.86 -22.75 -10.68
C LYS A 125 -9.99 -23.74 -10.38
N SER A 126 -11.24 -23.36 -10.63
CA SER A 126 -12.41 -24.24 -10.46
C SER A 126 -13.00 -24.61 -11.81
N SER A 127 -12.99 -25.91 -12.13
CA SER A 127 -13.63 -26.63 -13.26
C SER A 127 -13.48 -26.11 -14.69
N GLU A 128 -13.28 -24.81 -14.96
CA GLU A 128 -13.00 -24.19 -16.26
C GLU A 128 -12.58 -22.71 -16.16
N GLN A 129 -12.56 -22.10 -14.97
CA GLN A 129 -12.28 -20.67 -14.80
C GLN A 129 -11.41 -20.39 -13.57
N TRP A 130 -10.59 -19.35 -13.67
CA TRP A 130 -9.91 -18.76 -12.51
C TRP A 130 -10.89 -17.94 -11.68
N LYS A 131 -10.77 -18.06 -10.36
CA LYS A 131 -11.57 -17.32 -9.37
C LYS A 131 -10.67 -16.77 -8.28
N VAL A 132 -11.10 -15.69 -7.65
CA VAL A 132 -10.49 -15.18 -6.43
C VAL A 132 -11.26 -15.72 -5.24
N ALA A 133 -10.58 -16.46 -4.36
CA ALA A 133 -11.14 -16.99 -3.13
C ALA A 133 -10.67 -16.13 -1.95
N PRO A 134 -11.58 -15.69 -1.07
CA PRO A 134 -11.22 -14.98 0.16
C PRO A 134 -10.52 -15.91 1.16
N ARG A 135 -9.65 -15.32 1.99
CA ARG A 135 -9.00 -15.95 3.13
C ARG A 135 -9.05 -14.98 4.32
N TYR A 136 -9.97 -15.25 5.22
CA TYR A 136 -10.16 -14.48 6.44
C TYR A 136 -9.52 -15.18 7.63
N PHE A 137 -8.75 -14.43 8.41
CA PHE A 137 -8.05 -14.89 9.59
C PHE A 137 -8.52 -14.08 10.80
N SER A 138 -9.41 -14.69 11.60
CA SER A 138 -9.97 -14.05 12.79
C SER A 138 -8.92 -13.85 13.88
N LYS A 139 -9.18 -12.92 14.79
CA LYS A 139 -8.45 -12.69 16.03
C LYS A 139 -8.21 -13.95 16.83
N LYS A 140 -9.24 -14.78 17.03
CA LYS A 140 -9.10 -16.05 17.77
C LYS A 140 -8.04 -16.94 17.14
N TRP A 141 -8.09 -17.09 15.81
CA TRP A 141 -7.09 -17.86 15.07
C TRP A 141 -5.71 -17.22 15.16
N LEU A 142 -5.62 -15.89 15.08
CA LEU A 142 -4.36 -15.16 15.19
C LEU A 142 -3.75 -15.24 16.59
N GLU A 143 -4.56 -15.32 17.64
CA GLU A 143 -4.09 -15.57 19.01
C GLU A 143 -3.56 -17.00 19.16
N GLU A 144 -4.21 -18.00 18.55
CA GLU A 144 -3.77 -19.40 18.53
C GLU A 144 -2.45 -19.60 17.75
N GLU A 145 -2.32 -18.95 16.59
CA GLU A 145 -1.11 -18.97 15.74
C GLU A 145 -0.15 -17.80 16.05
N LYS A 146 -0.35 -17.14 17.20
CA LYS A 146 0.39 -15.97 17.74
C LYS A 146 0.22 -14.65 16.97
N ASN A 147 0.32 -14.66 15.64
CA ASN A 147 -0.02 -13.55 14.73
C ASN A 147 0.26 -13.93 13.26
N VAL A 148 -0.15 -13.06 12.33
CA VAL A 148 0.08 -13.20 10.88
C VAL A 148 1.55 -13.43 10.54
N PHE A 149 2.44 -12.63 11.15
CA PHE A 149 3.87 -12.65 10.84
C PHE A 149 4.52 -13.96 11.26
N GLU A 150 4.28 -14.42 12.49
CA GLU A 150 4.86 -15.66 13.03
C GLU A 150 4.28 -16.89 12.35
N TYR A 151 3.00 -16.87 12.01
CA TYR A 151 2.40 -17.90 11.17
C TYR A 151 3.05 -17.92 9.78
N GLY A 152 3.24 -16.76 9.14
CA GLY A 152 3.97 -16.63 7.89
C GLY A 152 5.39 -17.18 8.01
N LEU A 153 6.14 -16.77 9.03
CA LEU A 153 7.52 -17.23 9.25
C LEU A 153 7.63 -18.75 9.45
N LYS A 154 6.66 -19.35 10.17
CA LYS A 154 6.54 -20.80 10.35
C LYS A 154 6.36 -21.50 9.00
N ASN A 155 5.43 -21.02 8.19
CA ASN A 155 5.09 -21.62 6.89
C ASN A 155 6.13 -21.33 5.79
N LEU A 156 6.96 -20.29 5.92
CA LEU A 156 8.02 -19.97 4.97
C LEU A 156 9.03 -21.13 4.84
N LYS A 157 9.29 -21.85 5.95
CA LYS A 157 10.24 -22.99 5.98
C LYS A 157 9.74 -24.23 5.24
N ASP A 158 8.43 -24.37 5.09
CA ASP A 158 7.79 -25.59 4.60
C ASP A 158 7.37 -25.47 3.13
N ARG A 159 7.62 -24.34 2.46
CA ARG A 159 7.15 -24.08 1.10
C ARG A 159 8.25 -24.04 0.07
N LYS A 160 8.02 -24.74 -1.05
CA LYS A 160 8.80 -24.68 -2.29
C LYS A 160 8.31 -23.60 -3.25
N GLU A 161 7.08 -23.13 -3.05
CA GLU A 161 6.44 -22.09 -3.85
C GLU A 161 6.55 -20.76 -3.08
N GLY A 162 6.92 -19.68 -3.77
CA GLY A 162 7.25 -18.38 -3.16
C GLY A 162 6.11 -17.61 -2.49
N PHE A 163 4.98 -18.27 -2.20
CA PHE A 163 3.82 -17.71 -1.50
C PHE A 163 3.62 -18.40 -0.18
N VAL A 164 3.44 -17.63 0.89
CA VAL A 164 3.32 -18.15 2.25
C VAL A 164 1.99 -17.75 2.83
N GLU A 165 1.24 -18.70 3.41
CA GLU A 165 0.01 -18.38 4.14
C GLU A 165 0.34 -17.40 5.28
N PRO A 166 -0.42 -16.32 5.49
CA PRO A 166 -1.76 -16.02 4.96
C PRO A 166 -1.78 -15.32 3.58
N GLN A 167 -1.02 -15.79 2.59
CA GLN A 167 -0.87 -15.23 1.24
C GLN A 167 -0.10 -13.91 1.24
N LEU A 168 1.04 -13.92 1.93
CA LEU A 168 2.06 -12.89 1.81
C LEU A 168 2.65 -12.93 0.40
N ASP A 169 3.06 -11.77 -0.09
CA ASP A 169 3.54 -11.63 -1.47
C ASP A 169 4.92 -12.29 -1.68
N CYS A 170 5.39 -12.29 -2.92
CA CYS A 170 6.67 -12.92 -3.28
C CYS A 170 7.91 -12.26 -2.65
N GLU A 171 7.80 -11.04 -2.09
CA GLU A 171 8.90 -10.33 -1.43
C GLU A 171 9.00 -10.66 0.06
N PHE A 172 8.05 -11.39 0.66
CA PHE A 172 8.12 -11.73 2.07
C PHE A 172 9.38 -12.53 2.43
N GLU A 173 9.79 -13.49 1.60
CA GLU A 173 11.04 -14.23 1.78
C GLU A 173 12.25 -13.30 1.75
N VAL A 174 12.29 -12.37 0.79
CA VAL A 174 13.37 -11.38 0.64
C VAL A 174 13.42 -10.45 1.86
N PHE A 175 12.26 -10.08 2.38
CA PHE A 175 12.11 -9.26 3.58
C PHE A 175 12.68 -9.98 4.82
N ILE A 176 12.35 -11.26 5.02
CA ILE A 176 12.88 -12.06 6.15
C ILE A 176 14.39 -12.28 6.03
N ASP A 177 14.89 -12.57 4.82
CA ASP A 177 16.33 -12.72 4.56
C ASP A 177 17.09 -11.45 4.91
N TRP A 178 16.55 -10.30 4.51
CA TRP A 178 17.12 -9.00 4.80
C TRP A 178 17.17 -8.71 6.31
N LEU A 179 16.08 -8.93 7.05
CA LEU A 179 16.08 -8.74 8.50
C LEU A 179 17.02 -9.73 9.21
N SER A 180 17.14 -10.95 8.70
CA SER A 180 18.09 -11.94 9.22
C SER A 180 19.54 -11.50 9.03
N LEU A 181 19.86 -10.79 7.94
CA LEU A 181 21.17 -10.16 7.75
C LEU A 181 21.37 -8.99 8.72
N ALA A 182 20.35 -8.14 8.90
CA ALA A 182 20.38 -7.04 9.87
C ALA A 182 20.61 -7.56 11.30
N GLU A 183 19.96 -8.66 11.69
CA GLU A 183 20.15 -9.31 12.99
C GLU A 183 21.61 -9.73 13.20
N LYS A 184 22.25 -10.34 12.19
CA LYS A 184 23.65 -10.74 12.26
C LYS A 184 24.58 -9.54 12.48
N VAL A 185 24.26 -8.39 11.89
CA VAL A 185 25.01 -7.15 12.12
C VAL A 185 24.74 -6.61 13.52
N ALA A 186 23.47 -6.53 13.93
CA ALA A 186 23.07 -6.04 15.24
C ALA A 186 23.71 -6.84 16.38
N ARG A 187 23.76 -8.17 16.28
CA ARG A 187 24.42 -9.05 17.26
C ARG A 187 25.93 -8.86 17.34
N LYS A 188 26.59 -8.42 16.27
CA LYS A 188 28.03 -8.08 16.32
C LYS A 188 28.27 -6.78 17.10
N ILE A 189 27.32 -5.84 17.03
CA ILE A 189 27.40 -4.55 17.71
C ILE A 189 26.96 -4.68 19.17
N SER A 190 25.85 -5.39 19.43
CA SER A 190 25.29 -5.62 20.76
C SER A 190 24.99 -7.11 20.97
N PRO A 191 25.98 -7.90 21.41
CA PRO A 191 25.82 -9.36 21.60
C PRO A 191 24.81 -9.76 22.68
N LYS A 192 24.44 -8.83 23.58
CA LYS A 192 23.52 -9.06 24.69
C LYS A 192 22.06 -8.72 24.36
N MET A 193 21.77 -8.26 23.15
CA MET A 193 20.40 -7.93 22.72
C MET A 193 19.53 -9.20 22.78
N LYS A 194 18.45 -9.14 23.56
CA LYS A 194 17.45 -10.20 23.70
C LYS A 194 16.09 -9.64 23.29
N PHE A 195 15.30 -10.49 22.67
CA PHE A 195 13.93 -10.19 22.28
C PHE A 195 13.02 -11.28 22.85
N ASP A 196 11.81 -10.90 23.22
CA ASP A 196 10.87 -11.80 23.89
C ASP A 196 10.32 -12.88 22.95
N ASN A 197 10.14 -12.55 21.68
CA ASN A 197 9.71 -13.47 20.62
C ASN A 197 10.21 -13.01 19.24
N ASP A 198 9.95 -13.83 18.22
CA ASP A 198 10.38 -13.53 16.85
C ASP A 198 9.64 -12.32 16.28
N PHE A 199 8.34 -12.15 16.56
CA PHE A 199 7.59 -10.97 16.14
C PHE A 199 8.27 -9.66 16.58
N VAL A 200 8.52 -9.49 17.89
CA VAL A 200 9.14 -8.28 18.45
C VAL A 200 10.53 -8.07 17.88
N LYS A 201 11.32 -9.14 17.75
CA LYS A 201 12.65 -9.08 17.14
C LYS A 201 12.60 -8.50 15.73
N TYR A 202 11.77 -9.08 14.87
CA TYR A 202 11.71 -8.68 13.47
C TYR A 202 11.06 -7.30 13.29
N LEU A 203 10.06 -6.95 14.10
CA LEU A 203 9.45 -5.62 14.10
C LEU A 203 10.47 -4.53 14.48
N MET A 204 11.28 -4.75 15.52
CA MET A 204 12.29 -3.78 15.94
C MET A 204 13.41 -3.65 14.90
N LEU A 205 13.92 -4.76 14.37
CA LEU A 205 14.90 -4.74 13.29
C LEU A 205 14.38 -4.00 12.06
N PHE A 206 13.11 -4.22 11.72
CA PHE A 206 12.45 -3.53 10.62
C PHE A 206 12.41 -2.01 10.84
N LEU A 207 11.93 -1.55 11.99
CA LEU A 207 11.84 -0.10 12.28
C LEU A 207 13.19 0.60 12.34
N GLU A 208 14.24 -0.10 12.76
CA GLU A 208 15.60 0.43 12.77
C GLU A 208 16.19 0.55 11.36
N MET A 209 15.80 -0.34 10.44
CA MET A 209 16.43 -0.47 9.13
C MET A 209 15.64 0.19 7.98
N ALA A 210 14.31 0.29 8.10
CA ALA A 210 13.44 0.92 7.11
C ALA A 210 13.89 2.34 6.70
N PRO A 211 14.29 3.24 7.65
CA PRO A 211 14.76 4.58 7.29
C PRO A 211 15.96 4.56 6.33
N ALA A 212 16.96 3.72 6.62
CA ALA A 212 18.16 3.61 5.80
C ALA A 212 17.85 3.07 4.40
N ASN A 213 16.92 2.12 4.28
CA ASN A 213 16.47 1.61 2.98
C ASN A 213 15.77 2.69 2.16
N ILE A 214 14.88 3.48 2.78
CA ILE A 214 14.20 4.59 2.09
C ILE A 214 15.22 5.57 1.50
N ILE A 215 16.18 6.02 2.32
CA ILE A 215 17.24 6.95 1.87
C ILE A 215 18.07 6.33 0.74
N LEU A 216 18.45 5.05 0.85
CA LEU A 216 19.24 4.36 -0.17
C LEU A 216 18.48 4.26 -1.50
N ASN A 217 17.18 4.00 -1.45
CA ASN A 217 16.32 3.86 -2.62
C ASN A 217 15.93 5.21 -3.26
N CYS A 218 16.18 6.33 -2.59
CA CYS A 218 16.11 7.66 -3.19
C CYS A 218 17.23 7.92 -4.22
N LYS A 219 18.26 7.04 -4.30
CA LYS A 219 19.39 7.10 -5.27
C LYS A 219 20.11 8.45 -5.33
N MET A 220 20.19 9.12 -4.20
CA MET A 220 20.96 10.36 -4.07
C MET A 220 22.45 10.05 -3.97
N ASP A 221 23.29 10.86 -4.62
CA ASP A 221 24.75 10.75 -4.50
C ASP A 221 25.21 11.34 -3.15
N LEU A 222 25.19 10.49 -2.12
CA LEU A 222 25.50 10.86 -0.74
C LEU A 222 26.79 10.21 -0.26
N THR A 223 27.59 10.99 0.46
CA THR A 223 28.68 10.43 1.27
C THR A 223 28.12 9.57 2.40
N LYS A 224 28.92 8.65 2.94
CA LYS A 224 28.51 7.79 4.08
C LYS A 224 28.01 8.59 5.29
N GLU A 225 28.66 9.71 5.58
CA GLU A 225 28.27 10.61 6.68
C GLU A 225 26.88 11.22 6.44
N LYS A 226 26.64 11.75 5.24
CA LYS A 226 25.35 12.34 4.85
C LYS A 226 24.24 11.30 4.84
N PHE A 227 24.52 10.10 4.31
CA PHE A 227 23.60 8.97 4.35
C PHE A 227 23.24 8.60 5.79
N GLY A 228 24.24 8.47 6.68
CA GLY A 228 24.03 8.19 8.10
C GLY A 228 23.18 9.25 8.79
N LYS A 229 23.47 10.53 8.54
CA LYS A 229 22.67 11.65 9.08
C LYS A 229 21.21 11.57 8.63
N ALA A 230 20.96 11.49 7.32
CA ALA A 230 19.60 11.41 6.79
C ALA A 230 18.83 10.19 7.31
N SER A 231 19.50 9.04 7.44
CA SER A 231 18.89 7.81 7.98
C SER A 231 18.47 7.96 9.44
N ILE A 232 19.32 8.60 10.27
CA ILE A 232 19.01 8.85 11.69
C ILE A 232 17.86 9.86 11.84
N GLU A 233 17.86 10.94 11.06
CA GLU A 233 16.78 11.93 11.11
C GLU A 233 15.46 11.33 10.65
N LEU A 234 15.46 10.55 9.56
CA LEU A 234 14.26 9.87 9.08
C LEU A 234 13.74 8.84 10.11
N ARG A 235 14.66 8.11 10.76
CA ARG A 235 14.32 7.21 11.87
C ARG A 235 13.60 7.97 12.99
N ASN A 236 14.20 9.07 13.47
CA ASN A 236 13.63 9.87 14.54
C ASN A 236 12.25 10.42 14.16
N TYR A 237 12.08 10.81 12.90
CA TYR A 237 10.80 11.28 12.39
C TYR A 237 9.74 10.16 12.34
N ILE A 238 10.08 8.96 11.86
CA ILE A 238 9.17 7.80 11.89
C ILE A 238 8.74 7.46 13.32
N PHE A 239 9.67 7.48 14.28
CA PHE A 239 9.33 7.29 15.70
C PHE A 239 8.47 8.44 16.25
N TYR A 240 8.68 9.67 15.80
CA TYR A 240 7.82 10.80 16.14
C TYR A 240 6.39 10.57 15.65
N LEU A 241 6.20 10.16 14.40
CA LEU A 241 4.88 9.84 13.83
C LEU A 241 4.18 8.75 14.65
N PHE A 242 4.90 7.68 14.99
CA PHE A 242 4.35 6.59 15.78
C PHE A 242 3.90 7.04 17.19
N LYS A 243 4.75 7.79 17.90
CA LYS A 243 4.48 8.24 19.28
C LYS A 243 3.41 9.30 19.39
N ASN A 244 3.26 10.15 18.38
CA ASN A 244 2.34 11.30 18.40
C ASN A 244 1.03 11.02 17.66
N GLN A 245 0.90 9.86 17.01
CA GLN A 245 -0.36 9.42 16.44
C GLN A 245 -1.40 9.23 17.55
N ALA A 246 -2.48 10.01 17.50
CA ALA A 246 -3.61 9.83 18.40
C ALA A 246 -4.24 8.45 18.17
N ARG A 247 -4.48 7.70 19.25
CA ARG A 247 -5.15 6.40 19.19
C ARG A 247 -6.63 6.61 18.85
N GLY A 248 -7.11 5.97 17.79
CA GLY A 248 -8.49 6.11 17.33
C GLY A 248 -8.69 5.72 15.87
N LYS A 249 -9.96 5.64 15.48
CA LYS A 249 -10.42 5.13 14.17
C LYS A 249 -10.13 6.10 13.02
N ASP A 250 -10.26 7.40 13.28
CA ASP A 250 -10.22 8.46 12.26
C ASP A 250 -8.97 9.35 12.33
N ASN A 251 -7.98 8.98 13.15
CA ASN A 251 -6.76 9.74 13.30
C ASN A 251 -5.74 9.28 12.25
N TYR A 252 -5.72 9.89 11.08
CA TYR A 252 -4.76 9.57 10.02
C TYR A 252 -3.68 10.65 9.90
N TRP A 253 -2.45 10.24 9.59
CA TRP A 253 -1.43 11.14 9.07
C TRP A 253 -1.69 11.43 7.60
N ASP A 254 -1.72 12.71 7.23
CA ASP A 254 -1.72 13.14 5.84
C ASP A 254 -0.34 12.90 5.23
N ILE A 255 -0.29 12.26 4.05
CA ILE A 255 0.98 11.93 3.40
C ILE A 255 1.74 13.18 2.98
N ASP A 256 1.07 14.29 2.63
CA ASP A 256 1.72 15.49 2.11
C ASP A 256 2.52 16.17 3.23
N ASP A 257 1.97 16.20 4.45
CA ASP A 257 2.67 16.66 5.64
C ASP A 257 3.84 15.74 5.99
N VAL A 258 3.64 14.42 5.88
CA VAL A 258 4.70 13.44 6.11
C VAL A 258 5.84 13.60 5.10
N PHE A 259 5.50 13.76 3.82
CA PHE A 259 6.47 13.87 2.74
C PHE A 259 7.15 15.22 2.72
N PHE A 260 6.49 16.30 3.12
CA PHE A 260 7.14 17.59 3.36
C PHE A 260 8.31 17.46 4.34
N ASN A 261 8.09 16.77 5.47
CA ASN A 261 9.13 16.56 6.47
C ASN A 261 10.24 15.62 5.98
N CYS A 262 9.87 14.48 5.37
CA CYS A 262 10.84 13.57 4.74
C CYS A 262 11.69 14.30 3.68
N TRP A 263 11.06 15.14 2.85
CA TRP A 263 11.74 15.92 1.83
C TRP A 263 12.74 16.92 2.43
N ASN A 264 12.37 17.60 3.51
CA ASN A 264 13.27 18.52 4.20
C ASN A 264 14.51 17.80 4.76
N ILE A 265 14.36 16.58 5.30
CA ILE A 265 15.50 15.74 5.72
C ILE A 265 16.45 15.48 4.54
N LEU A 266 15.92 15.13 3.35
CA LEU A 266 16.75 14.92 2.16
C LEU A 266 17.45 16.21 1.70
N ARG A 267 16.75 17.35 1.71
CA ARG A 267 17.32 18.66 1.34
C ARG A 267 18.39 19.16 2.30
N GLU A 268 18.41 18.69 3.55
CA GLU A 268 19.49 19.02 4.46
C GLU A 268 20.82 18.45 3.99
N VAL A 269 20.81 17.23 3.44
CA VAL A 269 22.00 16.52 3.01
C VAL A 269 22.34 16.74 1.53
N ASP A 270 21.37 17.12 0.71
CA ASP A 270 21.54 17.51 -0.69
C ASP A 270 20.89 18.87 -0.99
N LYS A 271 21.72 19.92 -1.02
CA LYS A 271 21.29 21.29 -1.35
C LYS A 271 20.93 21.48 -2.83
N GLY A 272 21.17 20.49 -3.68
CA GLY A 272 20.75 20.45 -5.07
C GLY A 272 19.30 20.02 -5.27
N LEU A 273 18.51 19.88 -4.19
CA LEU A 273 17.07 19.62 -4.25
C LEU A 273 16.28 20.90 -4.03
N VAL A 274 15.29 21.14 -4.90
CA VAL A 274 14.39 22.30 -4.78
C VAL A 274 13.48 22.18 -3.56
N SER A 275 12.81 23.28 -3.17
CA SER A 275 11.83 23.23 -2.08
C SER A 275 10.62 22.35 -2.43
N TYR A 276 9.92 21.85 -1.40
CA TYR A 276 8.78 20.94 -1.58
C TYR A 276 7.66 21.61 -2.40
N GLU A 277 7.37 22.87 -2.10
CA GLU A 277 6.34 23.67 -2.77
C GLU A 277 6.62 23.80 -4.26
N ASN A 278 7.89 24.02 -4.61
CA ASN A 278 8.32 24.18 -6.00
C ASN A 278 8.22 22.90 -6.83
N ILE A 279 8.24 21.72 -6.18
CA ILE A 279 8.19 20.43 -6.86
C ILE A 279 6.78 19.84 -6.95
N ILE A 280 5.91 20.14 -5.98
CA ILE A 280 4.51 19.69 -5.97
C ILE A 280 3.58 20.62 -6.77
N ASP A 281 4.03 21.84 -7.12
CA ASP A 281 3.25 22.78 -7.93
C ASP A 281 2.72 22.13 -9.23
N VAL A 282 1.39 22.12 -9.34
CA VAL A 282 0.61 21.28 -10.26
C VAL A 282 0.50 21.87 -11.66
N GLY A 283 0.89 23.13 -11.90
CA GLY A 283 0.74 23.84 -13.19
C GLY A 283 1.38 23.17 -14.42
N ASP A 284 2.21 23.88 -15.20
CA ASP A 284 2.90 23.28 -16.37
C ASP A 284 4.07 22.35 -15.93
N ARG A 285 3.86 21.54 -14.89
CA ARG A 285 4.84 20.72 -14.16
C ARG A 285 5.61 19.81 -15.10
N ALA A 286 4.90 19.12 -16.00
CA ALA A 286 5.50 18.22 -16.97
C ALA A 286 6.43 18.94 -17.96
N LYS A 287 6.10 20.17 -18.36
CA LYS A 287 6.99 20.98 -19.20
C LYS A 287 8.18 21.52 -18.40
N ARG A 288 7.93 22.05 -17.20
CA ARG A 288 8.98 22.57 -16.31
C ARG A 288 10.01 21.50 -15.93
N ILE A 289 9.58 20.27 -15.65
CA ILE A 289 10.47 19.13 -15.39
C ILE A 289 11.34 18.82 -16.61
N ARG A 290 10.78 18.87 -17.83
CA ARG A 290 11.53 18.62 -19.07
C ARG A 290 12.54 19.72 -19.38
N GLU A 291 12.25 20.96 -19.02
CA GLU A 291 13.08 22.13 -19.33
C GLU A 291 14.15 22.42 -18.26
N ASN A 292 13.99 21.93 -17.03
CA ASN A 292 14.89 22.24 -15.91
C ASN A 292 15.47 20.98 -15.26
N LYS A 293 16.78 20.75 -15.46
CA LYS A 293 17.50 19.59 -14.91
C LYS A 293 17.45 19.48 -13.38
N LEU A 294 17.41 20.60 -12.67
CA LEU A 294 17.31 20.62 -11.21
C LEU A 294 15.93 20.15 -10.74
N LEU A 295 14.88 20.61 -11.42
CA LEU A 295 13.51 20.15 -11.19
C LEU A 295 13.36 18.68 -11.59
N GLN A 296 13.99 18.25 -12.68
CA GLN A 296 14.00 16.84 -13.09
C GLN A 296 14.61 15.93 -12.04
N LYS A 297 15.83 16.25 -11.57
CA LYS A 297 16.49 15.51 -10.48
C LYS A 297 15.59 15.46 -9.24
N SER A 298 15.04 16.60 -8.85
CA SER A 298 14.20 16.66 -7.66
C SER A 298 12.93 15.83 -7.84
N ALA A 299 12.26 15.91 -8.99
CA ALA A 299 11.05 15.15 -9.30
C ALA A 299 11.29 13.64 -9.25
N GLU A 300 12.44 13.21 -9.77
CA GLU A 300 12.88 11.82 -9.66
C GLU A 300 13.06 11.43 -8.20
N VAL A 301 13.83 12.18 -7.41
CA VAL A 301 14.05 11.86 -5.98
C VAL A 301 12.73 11.83 -5.20
N LEU A 302 11.80 12.75 -5.45
CA LEU A 302 10.50 12.76 -4.77
C LEU A 302 9.66 11.54 -5.15
N TYR A 303 9.62 11.18 -6.44
CA TYR A 303 8.94 9.95 -6.87
C TYR A 303 9.56 8.72 -6.20
N ARG A 304 10.89 8.66 -6.15
CA ARG A 304 11.61 7.56 -5.49
C ARG A 304 11.34 7.48 -4.00
N LEU A 305 11.28 8.63 -3.32
CA LEU A 305 10.89 8.72 -1.91
C LEU A 305 9.51 8.12 -1.68
N GLY A 306 8.51 8.47 -2.49
CA GLY A 306 7.15 7.96 -2.33
C GLY A 306 7.04 6.44 -2.50
N VAL A 307 7.68 5.90 -3.54
CA VAL A 307 7.71 4.45 -3.80
C VAL A 307 8.47 3.71 -2.71
N ALA A 308 9.64 4.21 -2.29
CA ALA A 308 10.44 3.59 -1.25
C ALA A 308 9.75 3.65 0.11
N PHE A 309 9.05 4.75 0.43
CA PHE A 309 8.29 4.86 1.67
C PHE A 309 7.16 3.83 1.74
N ASP A 310 6.43 3.59 0.64
CA ASP A 310 5.44 2.52 0.64
C ASP A 310 6.09 1.13 0.74
N ARG A 311 7.05 0.81 -0.15
CA ARG A 311 7.66 -0.52 -0.20
C ARG A 311 8.44 -0.90 1.07
N ASP A 312 9.24 0.01 1.61
CA ASP A 312 10.18 -0.27 2.69
C ASP A 312 9.62 0.08 4.07
N PHE A 313 8.46 0.73 4.17
CA PHE A 313 7.83 1.06 5.45
C PHE A 313 6.34 0.71 5.50
N LEU A 314 5.51 1.31 4.64
CA LEU A 314 4.06 1.14 4.75
C LEU A 314 3.58 -0.29 4.47
N PHE A 315 4.05 -0.87 3.36
CA PHE A 315 3.63 -2.19 2.91
C PHE A 315 4.00 -3.29 3.90
N PRO A 316 5.25 -3.41 4.40
CA PRO A 316 5.59 -4.43 5.40
C PRO A 316 4.80 -4.27 6.70
N LEU A 317 4.60 -3.03 7.17
CA LEU A 317 3.90 -2.79 8.43
C LEU A 317 2.41 -3.15 8.35
N ASP A 318 1.76 -2.86 7.23
CA ASP A 318 0.38 -3.30 6.97
C ASP A 318 0.31 -4.81 6.72
N ARG A 319 1.03 -5.33 5.72
CA ARG A 319 0.81 -6.71 5.23
C ARG A 319 1.50 -7.79 6.02
N TYR A 320 2.65 -7.53 6.61
CA TYR A 320 3.40 -8.56 7.33
C TYR A 320 3.11 -8.50 8.83
N PHE A 321 3.04 -7.28 9.39
CA PHE A 321 2.83 -7.09 10.82
C PHE A 321 1.38 -6.81 11.22
N GLY A 322 0.48 -6.51 10.28
CA GLY A 322 -0.92 -6.15 10.61
C GLY A 322 -1.02 -4.88 11.44
N GLY A 323 -0.02 -4.00 11.36
CA GLY A 323 0.19 -2.88 12.26
C GLY A 323 -0.20 -1.53 11.71
N MET A 324 -0.76 -1.48 10.51
CA MET A 324 -1.06 -0.21 9.87
C MET A 324 -2.24 -0.33 8.93
N GLU A 325 -3.00 0.75 8.82
CA GLU A 325 -3.99 0.96 7.78
C GLU A 325 -3.53 2.11 6.89
N VAL A 326 -3.73 1.94 5.58
CA VAL A 326 -3.33 2.88 4.55
C VAL A 326 -4.56 3.21 3.72
N VAL A 327 -4.74 4.46 3.32
CA VAL A 327 -5.89 4.90 2.52
C VAL A 327 -5.40 5.53 1.22
N TRP A 328 -6.05 5.19 0.11
CA TRP A 328 -5.76 5.74 -1.21
C TRP A 328 -6.99 6.41 -1.82
N SER A 329 -6.95 7.70 -2.15
CA SER A 329 -8.06 8.38 -2.84
C SER A 329 -8.02 8.29 -4.36
N GLY A 330 -6.90 7.82 -4.93
CA GLY A 330 -6.65 7.78 -6.37
C GLY A 330 -7.28 6.60 -7.11
N LYS A 331 -8.61 6.46 -7.11
CA LYS A 331 -9.31 5.37 -7.85
C LYS A 331 -8.86 5.26 -9.32
N GLN A 332 -8.74 6.38 -10.03
CA GLN A 332 -8.28 6.36 -11.43
C GLN A 332 -6.82 5.88 -11.54
N ALA A 333 -5.96 6.24 -10.58
CA ALA A 333 -4.58 5.76 -10.55
C ALA A 333 -4.54 4.24 -10.36
N PHE A 334 -5.35 3.70 -9.43
CA PHE A 334 -5.52 2.25 -9.26
C PHE A 334 -5.94 1.57 -10.56
N LEU A 335 -6.97 2.09 -11.25
CA LEU A 335 -7.46 1.51 -12.51
C LEU A 335 -6.42 1.56 -13.62
N ASN A 336 -5.65 2.65 -13.71
CA ASN A 336 -4.57 2.78 -14.68
C ASN A 336 -3.45 1.75 -14.43
N GLU A 337 -3.04 1.55 -13.18
CA GLU A 337 -2.05 0.52 -12.81
C GLU A 337 -2.56 -0.91 -13.05
N LEU A 338 -3.86 -1.14 -12.84
CA LEU A 338 -4.51 -2.41 -13.19
C LEU A 338 -4.47 -2.64 -14.70
N ALA A 339 -4.82 -1.64 -15.51
CA ALA A 339 -4.76 -1.73 -16.96
C ALA A 339 -3.32 -1.96 -17.47
N ILE A 340 -2.33 -1.27 -16.89
CA ILE A 340 -0.91 -1.50 -17.20
C ILE A 340 -0.52 -2.94 -16.83
N THR A 341 -0.91 -3.41 -15.64
CA THR A 341 -0.66 -4.79 -15.19
C THR A 341 -1.17 -5.81 -16.21
N ILE A 342 -2.41 -5.66 -16.67
CA ILE A 342 -3.00 -6.59 -17.64
C ILE A 342 -2.27 -6.52 -18.99
N ASN A 343 -1.89 -5.32 -19.43
CA ASN A 343 -1.09 -5.14 -20.65
C ASN A 343 0.29 -5.80 -20.54
N LEU A 344 0.96 -5.71 -19.38
CA LEU A 344 2.25 -6.36 -19.13
C LEU A 344 2.11 -7.89 -19.15
N LEU A 345 1.06 -8.43 -18.51
CA LEU A 345 0.77 -9.88 -18.51
C LEU A 345 0.52 -10.41 -19.93
N LYS A 346 -0.33 -9.72 -20.72
CA LYS A 346 -0.64 -10.10 -22.11
C LYS A 346 0.57 -10.11 -23.02
N LYS A 347 1.50 -9.16 -22.80
CA LYS A 347 2.76 -9.07 -23.56
C LYS A 347 3.81 -10.08 -23.10
N ASN A 348 3.55 -10.87 -22.06
CA ASN A 348 4.45 -11.88 -21.51
C ASN A 348 5.86 -11.32 -21.21
N LEU A 349 5.93 -10.02 -20.85
CA LEU A 349 7.20 -9.37 -20.53
C LEU A 349 7.75 -10.00 -19.24
N LYS A 350 8.99 -10.50 -19.35
CA LYS A 350 9.70 -11.41 -18.43
C LYS A 350 9.25 -11.34 -16.96
N ILE A 351 8.45 -12.32 -16.54
CA ILE A 351 8.24 -12.71 -15.14
C ILE A 351 9.25 -13.82 -14.76
N GLU A 352 10.51 -13.66 -15.16
CA GLU A 352 11.57 -14.57 -14.71
C GLU A 352 12.19 -13.99 -13.44
N ARG A 353 11.98 -14.68 -12.31
CA ARG A 353 12.62 -14.35 -11.04
C ARG A 353 14.12 -14.53 -11.19
N ASN A 354 14.88 -13.47 -10.93
CA ASN A 354 16.31 -13.58 -10.73
C ASN A 354 16.62 -12.99 -9.36
N PHE A 355 16.62 -13.88 -8.36
CA PHE A 355 16.89 -13.58 -6.96
C PHE A 355 18.22 -12.85 -6.74
N GLU A 356 19.25 -13.07 -7.59
CA GLU A 356 20.52 -12.37 -7.45
C GLU A 356 20.44 -10.89 -7.86
N THR A 357 19.62 -10.56 -8.86
CA THR A 357 19.29 -9.18 -9.23
C THR A 357 18.24 -8.56 -8.31
N GLU A 358 17.28 -9.32 -7.78
CA GLU A 358 16.29 -8.83 -6.81
C GLU A 358 16.93 -8.46 -5.46
N LYS A 359 18.05 -9.14 -5.10
CA LYS A 359 18.93 -8.73 -3.99
C LYS A 359 19.64 -7.39 -4.23
N ARG A 360 19.69 -6.90 -5.47
CA ARG A 360 20.23 -5.59 -5.82
C ARG A 360 19.04 -4.64 -5.94
N PHE A 361 18.93 -3.69 -5.00
CA PHE A 361 17.92 -2.63 -4.99
C PHE A 361 17.54 -2.15 -6.41
N LEU A 362 16.34 -2.55 -6.86
CA LEU A 362 15.85 -2.31 -8.21
C LEU A 362 15.78 -0.82 -8.53
N ASP A 363 16.09 -0.47 -9.78
CA ASP A 363 15.95 0.88 -10.27
C ASP A 363 14.47 1.19 -10.52
N ILE A 364 14.04 2.38 -10.10
CA ILE A 364 12.66 2.85 -10.17
C ILE A 364 12.24 3.15 -11.61
N GLY A 365 13.20 3.35 -12.52
CA GLY A 365 12.94 3.38 -13.97
C GLY A 365 12.43 2.05 -14.54
N ASP A 366 12.79 0.93 -13.92
CA ASP A 366 12.34 -0.42 -14.32
C ASP A 366 10.97 -0.78 -13.69
N ILE A 367 10.56 -0.09 -12.62
CA ILE A 367 9.33 -0.36 -11.86
C ILE A 367 8.06 -0.18 -12.70
N ALA A 368 8.03 0.82 -13.60
CA ALA A 368 6.86 1.08 -14.44
C ALA A 368 6.56 -0.06 -15.44
N TYR A 369 7.52 -0.95 -15.67
CA TYR A 369 7.41 -2.09 -16.59
C TYR A 369 7.46 -3.45 -15.88
N ASP A 370 7.50 -3.46 -14.56
CA ASP A 370 7.50 -4.67 -13.76
C ASP A 370 6.22 -4.77 -12.93
N VAL A 371 5.42 -5.79 -13.24
CA VAL A 371 4.16 -6.10 -12.55
C VAL A 371 4.35 -6.26 -11.04
N ARG A 372 5.56 -6.60 -10.59
CA ARG A 372 5.94 -6.76 -9.18
C ARG A 372 6.28 -5.46 -8.48
N TYR A 373 6.32 -4.33 -9.15
CA TYR A 373 6.70 -3.07 -8.50
C TYR A 373 5.73 -1.94 -8.75
N ILE A 374 4.96 -2.00 -9.84
CA ILE A 374 3.97 -0.97 -10.21
C ILE A 374 2.95 -0.64 -9.11
N TRP A 375 2.71 -1.57 -8.19
CA TRP A 375 1.72 -1.42 -7.12
C TRP A 375 2.24 -0.70 -5.87
N PHE A 376 3.54 -0.43 -5.79
CA PHE A 376 4.10 0.42 -4.75
C PHE A 376 3.97 1.89 -5.15
N ALA A 377 3.29 2.66 -4.33
CA ALA A 377 3.01 4.07 -4.61
C ALA A 377 2.75 4.84 -3.32
N PRO A 378 2.95 6.16 -3.33
CA PRO A 378 2.52 6.99 -2.22
C PRO A 378 1.02 6.81 -1.95
N SER A 379 0.66 6.61 -0.68
CA SER A 379 -0.73 6.64 -0.21
C SER A 379 -1.22 8.06 -0.03
N THR A 380 -2.51 8.25 0.28
CA THR A 380 -3.06 9.57 0.63
C THR A 380 -2.90 9.83 2.12
N SER A 381 -3.15 8.81 2.93
CA SER A 381 -2.98 8.88 4.37
C SER A 381 -2.71 7.49 4.94
N PHE A 382 -2.28 7.43 6.19
CA PHE A 382 -2.11 6.17 6.92
C PHE A 382 -2.30 6.39 8.42
N ARG A 383 -2.53 5.30 9.15
CA ARG A 383 -2.53 5.28 10.61
C ARG A 383 -1.95 3.99 11.15
N PHE A 384 -1.26 4.06 12.28
CA PHE A 384 -0.82 2.89 13.01
C PHE A 384 -2.01 2.23 13.73
N LEU A 385 -2.05 0.90 13.74
CA LEU A 385 -3.12 0.12 14.36
C LEU A 385 -2.76 -0.27 15.80
N ASP A 386 -3.78 -0.46 16.64
CA ASP A 386 -3.61 -0.77 18.06
C ASP A 386 -2.81 -2.06 18.30
N SER A 387 -2.91 -3.02 17.38
CA SER A 387 -2.19 -4.30 17.40
C SER A 387 -0.68 -4.18 17.61
N ILE A 388 -0.06 -3.08 17.14
CA ILE A 388 1.38 -2.87 17.29
C ILE A 388 1.78 -2.03 18.49
N TYR A 389 0.89 -1.19 19.04
CA TYR A 389 1.24 -0.30 20.17
C TYR A 389 1.67 -1.05 21.42
N ARG A 390 1.08 -2.22 21.67
CA ARG A 390 1.43 -3.09 22.81
C ARG A 390 2.90 -3.52 22.89
N TYR A 391 3.68 -3.34 21.80
CA TYR A 391 5.09 -3.71 21.73
C TYR A 391 6.06 -2.54 21.94
N PHE A 392 5.52 -1.34 22.13
CA PHE A 392 6.30 -0.11 22.37
C PHE A 392 5.96 0.57 23.70
N ASP A 393 4.95 0.05 24.41
CA ASP A 393 4.49 0.52 25.72
C ASP A 393 5.32 -0.07 26.88
#